data_AF-K1RLH9-F1
#
_entry.id   AF-K1RLH9-F1
#
_cell.length_a   1.000
_cell.length_b   1.000
_cell.length_c   1.000
_cell.angle_alpha   90.00
_cell.angle_beta   90.00
_cell.angle_gamma   90.00
#
_symmetry.space_group_name_H-M   'P 1'
#
loop_
_entity.id
_entity.type
_entity.pdbx_description
1 polymer ?
#
loop_
_entity_poly.entity_id
_entity_poly.type
_entity_poly.pdbx_seq_one_letter_code
_entity_poly.pdbx_strand_id
1 'polypeptide(L)'
;MTMPYTIQDVRNIILRPHAGQFVIDELPLIFMCMAGLVYGGMEGMPLGGMATVIALFLFLVLLYRFICLRRICYRVGNEQLVCERGLFCRRVDYMELYRIVDFQEHQSLLQQLCGLKTVVILSTDRNSPKLDLIGIRRGNDIVAIIRERVEINKRKRESMRLRIISIWVVFVLAGLLPQLAKAQVAASNPLEWAALAEGNELINGQIDKQIKGQTQTALMQNSIAAEFNRIHEWEKQYNSYLKTANGYASSLKACTHLYNDGVRIFLTLGKLGKAIGDNPQGIVASMNMNNLYIETATELVSVFTLLNDAVAKGGTENMLTGAERSKTLWALNDQLAAFSRKLHLLYLSLRYYTLNDVWNNITAGMIDRSNGEVARLAMSRWRRAAAIAR
;
A
#
# COMPACT_ATOMS: atom_id res chain seq x y z
N MET A 1 -50.04 -14.09 18.17
CA MET A 1 -50.23 -14.12 16.70
C MET A 1 -48.98 -14.74 16.09
N THR A 2 -48.99 -16.06 15.96
CA THR A 2 -47.88 -16.89 15.49
C THR A 2 -47.81 -16.80 13.97
N MET A 3 -46.80 -16.11 13.45
CA MET A 3 -46.52 -16.11 12.00
C MET A 3 -46.18 -17.54 11.58
N PRO A 4 -46.89 -18.12 10.59
CA PRO A 4 -46.57 -19.45 10.11
C PRO A 4 -45.24 -19.38 9.36
N TYR A 5 -44.22 -20.05 9.90
CA TYR A 5 -43.02 -20.39 9.14
C TYR A 5 -43.43 -21.39 8.06
N THR A 6 -43.86 -20.88 6.91
CA THR A 6 -43.95 -21.68 5.69
C THR A 6 -42.54 -22.01 5.26
N ILE A 7 -42.19 -23.29 5.39
CA ILE A 7 -41.04 -23.94 4.78
C ILE A 7 -41.21 -23.78 3.26
N GLN A 8 -40.78 -22.63 2.72
CA GLN A 8 -40.74 -22.39 1.28
C GLN A 8 -39.35 -22.73 0.76
N ASP A 9 -39.32 -23.88 0.09
CA ASP A 9 -38.40 -24.30 -0.96
C ASP A 9 -36.89 -24.36 -0.69
N VAL A 10 -36.46 -25.60 -0.50
CA VAL A 10 -35.11 -26.19 -0.57
C VAL A 10 -34.44 -26.02 -1.96
N ARG A 11 -34.88 -25.06 -2.78
CA ARG A 11 -34.37 -24.90 -4.15
C ARG A 11 -33.03 -24.18 -4.13
N ASN A 12 -31.99 -24.93 -4.51
CA ASN A 12 -30.71 -24.37 -4.94
C ASN A 12 -30.95 -23.48 -6.15
N ILE A 13 -30.73 -22.17 -6.00
CA ILE A 13 -30.90 -21.22 -7.11
C ILE A 13 -29.61 -21.23 -7.92
N ILE A 14 -29.74 -21.59 -9.20
CA ILE A 14 -28.61 -21.59 -10.14
C ILE A 14 -28.70 -20.30 -10.96
N LEU A 15 -27.68 -19.47 -10.86
CA LEU A 15 -27.55 -18.21 -11.58
C LEU A 15 -26.41 -18.34 -12.57
N ARG A 16 -26.62 -17.81 -13.78
CA ARG A 16 -25.61 -17.72 -14.84
C ARG A 16 -25.50 -16.27 -15.30
N PRO A 17 -24.29 -15.80 -15.64
CA PRO A 17 -24.13 -14.45 -16.16
C PRO A 17 -24.84 -14.33 -17.52
N HIS A 18 -25.44 -13.17 -17.75
CA HIS A 18 -26.08 -12.86 -19.03
C HIS A 18 -25.02 -12.67 -20.13
N ALA A 19 -25.34 -13.09 -21.36
CA ALA A 19 -24.43 -12.98 -22.51
C ALA A 19 -24.03 -11.53 -22.83
N GLY A 20 -24.93 -10.58 -22.56
CA GLY A 20 -24.67 -9.14 -22.76
C GLY A 20 -23.50 -8.61 -21.95
N GLN A 21 -23.13 -9.26 -20.85
CA GLN A 21 -21.94 -8.90 -20.07
C GLN A 21 -20.65 -9.02 -20.89
N PHE A 22 -20.54 -10.06 -21.73
CA PHE A 22 -19.38 -10.25 -22.59
C PHE A 22 -19.20 -9.10 -23.57
N VAL A 23 -20.29 -8.62 -24.17
CA VAL A 23 -20.26 -7.50 -25.11
C VAL A 23 -19.80 -6.22 -24.42
N ILE A 24 -20.17 -6.02 -23.16
CA ILE A 24 -19.79 -4.83 -22.39
C ILE A 24 -18.31 -4.88 -22.02
N ASP A 25 -17.84 -6.01 -21.49
CA ASP A 25 -16.46 -6.14 -21.00
C ASP A 25 -15.45 -6.15 -22.17
N GLU A 26 -15.83 -6.68 -23.33
CA GLU A 26 -14.94 -6.85 -24.49
C GLU A 26 -15.24 -5.88 -25.65
N LEU A 27 -16.07 -4.84 -25.46
CA LEU A 27 -16.48 -3.89 -26.50
C LEU A 27 -15.29 -3.33 -27.32
N PRO A 28 -14.19 -2.85 -26.69
CA PRO A 28 -13.05 -2.32 -27.44
C PRO A 28 -12.35 -3.38 -28.30
N LEU A 29 -12.25 -4.61 -27.80
CA LEU A 29 -11.63 -5.73 -28.51
C LEU A 29 -12.48 -6.20 -29.69
N ILE A 30 -13.82 -6.20 -29.52
CA ILE A 30 -14.75 -6.48 -30.62
C ILE A 30 -14.59 -5.42 -31.72
N PHE A 31 -14.52 -4.14 -31.36
CA PHE A 31 -14.33 -3.06 -32.32
C PHE A 31 -12.98 -3.16 -33.05
N MET A 32 -11.89 -3.41 -32.32
CA MET A 32 -10.55 -3.61 -32.91
C MET A 32 -10.50 -4.82 -33.85
N CYS A 33 -11.18 -5.92 -33.48
CA CYS A 33 -11.28 -7.11 -34.33
C CYS A 33 -12.04 -6.79 -35.63
N MET A 34 -13.18 -6.10 -35.54
CA MET A 34 -13.98 -5.70 -36.70
C MET A 34 -13.22 -4.72 -37.60
N ALA A 35 -12.55 -3.71 -37.03
CA ALA A 35 -11.73 -2.76 -37.78
C ALA A 35 -10.54 -3.45 -38.48
N GLY A 36 -9.89 -4.41 -37.81
CA GLY A 36 -8.81 -5.20 -38.39
C GLY A 36 -9.26 -6.07 -39.56
N LEU A 37 -10.44 -6.69 -39.47
CA LEU A 37 -11.04 -7.46 -40.57
C LEU A 37 -11.42 -6.56 -41.76
N VAL A 38 -12.00 -5.38 -41.50
CA VAL A 38 -12.35 -4.41 -42.55
C VAL A 38 -11.11 -3.87 -43.25
N TYR A 39 -10.09 -3.44 -42.48
CA TYR A 39 -8.83 -2.93 -43.02
C TYR A 39 -8.09 -4.00 -43.84
N GLY A 40 -8.08 -5.24 -43.36
CA GLY A 40 -7.47 -6.36 -44.07
C GLY A 40 -8.20 -6.80 -45.33
N GLY A 41 -9.49 -6.45 -45.48
CA GLY A 41 -10.31 -6.73 -46.66
C GLY A 41 -10.29 -5.65 -47.75
N MET A 42 -9.65 -4.50 -47.52
CA MET A 42 -9.53 -3.44 -48.51
C MET A 42 -8.36 -3.70 -49.48
N GLU A 43 -8.66 -3.77 -50.78
CA GLU A 43 -7.65 -3.92 -51.83
C GLU A 43 -6.71 -2.70 -51.87
N GLY A 44 -5.39 -2.93 -51.91
CA GLY A 44 -4.37 -1.88 -52.05
C GLY A 44 -3.85 -1.25 -50.74
N MET A 45 -4.27 -1.73 -49.56
CA MET A 45 -3.74 -1.27 -48.27
C MET A 45 -2.36 -1.88 -47.95
N PRO A 46 -1.39 -1.08 -47.45
CA PRO A 46 -0.12 -1.62 -46.98
C PRO A 46 -0.34 -2.55 -45.77
N LEU A 47 0.31 -3.72 -45.77
CA LEU A 47 0.29 -4.72 -44.69
C LEU A 47 -1.09 -5.36 -44.38
N GLY A 48 -2.07 -5.32 -45.30
CA GLY A 48 -3.41 -5.88 -45.08
C GLY A 48 -3.44 -7.35 -44.64
N GLY A 49 -2.55 -8.19 -45.19
CA GLY A 49 -2.43 -9.60 -44.79
C GLY A 49 -1.98 -9.82 -43.34
N MET A 50 -1.17 -8.93 -42.76
CA MET A 50 -0.81 -9.03 -41.34
C MET A 50 -1.97 -8.60 -40.44
N ALA A 51 -2.74 -7.60 -40.86
CA ALA A 51 -3.93 -7.14 -40.14
C ALA A 51 -5.01 -8.22 -40.06
N THR A 52 -5.23 -9.00 -41.12
CA THR A 52 -6.19 -10.13 -41.09
C THR A 52 -5.76 -11.23 -40.13
N VAL A 53 -4.47 -11.60 -40.09
CA VAL A 53 -3.94 -12.60 -39.16
C VAL A 53 -4.09 -12.15 -37.71
N ILE A 54 -3.79 -10.88 -37.41
CA ILE A 54 -3.98 -10.30 -36.07
C ILE A 54 -5.46 -10.31 -35.70
N ALA A 55 -6.36 -9.95 -36.62
CA ALA A 55 -7.80 -9.95 -36.37
C ALA A 55 -8.35 -11.37 -36.12
N LEU A 56 -7.86 -12.37 -36.86
CA LEU A 56 -8.20 -13.79 -36.62
C LEU A 56 -7.73 -14.29 -35.25
N PHE A 57 -6.52 -13.89 -34.82
CA PHE A 57 -6.02 -14.22 -33.49
C PHE A 57 -6.88 -13.57 -32.39
N LEU A 58 -7.23 -12.30 -32.56
CA LEU A 58 -8.14 -11.59 -31.64
C LEU A 58 -9.53 -12.26 -31.57
N PHE A 59 -10.04 -12.75 -32.70
CA PHE A 59 -11.29 -13.51 -32.73
C PHE A 59 -11.22 -14.79 -31.88
N LEU A 60 -10.12 -15.55 -31.95
CA LEU A 60 -9.92 -16.73 -31.10
C LEU A 60 -9.85 -16.37 -29.61
N VAL A 61 -9.23 -15.25 -29.25
CA VAL A 61 -9.19 -14.73 -27.87
C VAL A 61 -10.60 -14.35 -27.39
N LEU A 62 -11.38 -13.65 -28.21
CA LEU A 62 -12.77 -13.30 -27.93
C LEU A 62 -13.64 -14.55 -27.74
N LEU A 63 -13.48 -15.57 -28.60
CA LEU A 63 -14.16 -16.86 -28.48
C LEU A 63 -13.82 -17.53 -27.14
N TYR A 64 -12.54 -17.60 -26.77
CA TYR A 64 -12.10 -18.16 -25.49
C TYR A 64 -12.74 -17.43 -24.30
N ARG A 65 -12.75 -16.09 -24.30
CA ARG A 65 -13.37 -15.29 -23.23
C ARG A 65 -14.89 -15.48 -23.17
N PHE A 66 -15.56 -15.59 -24.31
CA PHE A 66 -17.00 -15.86 -24.37
C PHE A 66 -17.34 -17.21 -23.73
N ILE A 67 -16.57 -18.26 -24.04
CA ILE A 67 -16.78 -19.58 -23.44
C ILE A 67 -16.48 -19.53 -21.93
N CYS A 68 -15.44 -18.82 -21.50
CA CYS A 68 -15.16 -18.60 -20.08
C CYS A 68 -16.36 -18.00 -19.34
N LEU A 69 -16.98 -16.94 -19.89
CA LEU A 69 -18.15 -16.30 -19.28
C LEU A 69 -19.35 -17.25 -19.22
N ARG A 70 -19.62 -18.01 -20.29
CA ARG A 70 -20.72 -18.98 -20.32
C ARG A 70 -20.56 -20.14 -19.35
N ARG A 71 -19.33 -20.47 -18.95
CA ARG A 71 -19.03 -21.54 -18.00
C ARG A 71 -19.17 -21.12 -16.54
N ILE A 72 -19.23 -19.82 -16.24
CA ILE A 72 -19.43 -19.34 -14.87
C ILE A 72 -20.83 -19.77 -14.40
N CYS A 73 -20.87 -20.46 -13.26
CA CYS A 73 -22.12 -20.87 -12.61
C CYS A 73 -22.07 -20.49 -11.13
N TYR A 74 -23.10 -19.80 -10.68
CA TYR A 74 -23.28 -19.46 -9.27
C TYR A 74 -24.41 -20.30 -8.71
N ARG A 75 -24.15 -21.05 -7.64
CA ARG A 75 -25.12 -21.89 -6.95
C ARG A 75 -25.36 -21.31 -5.56
N VAL A 76 -26.56 -20.79 -5.33
CA VAL A 76 -26.97 -20.27 -4.02
C VAL A 76 -27.73 -21.37 -3.27
N GLY A 77 -27.05 -21.99 -2.30
CA GLY A 77 -27.65 -22.96 -1.39
C GLY A 77 -28.32 -22.31 -0.18
N ASN A 78 -28.62 -23.12 0.83
CA ASN A 78 -29.24 -22.66 2.08
C ASN A 78 -28.21 -22.13 3.09
N GLU A 79 -27.03 -22.76 3.15
CA GLU A 79 -25.98 -22.40 4.12
C GLU A 79 -24.70 -21.90 3.42
N GLN A 80 -24.50 -22.27 2.16
CA GLN A 80 -23.31 -21.91 1.37
C GLN A 80 -23.68 -21.39 -0.02
N LEU A 81 -22.86 -20.47 -0.51
CA LEU A 81 -22.86 -19.94 -1.87
C LEU A 81 -21.61 -20.47 -2.56
N VAL A 82 -21.80 -21.16 -3.69
CA VAL A 82 -20.73 -21.82 -4.44
C VAL A 82 -20.59 -21.13 -5.79
N CYS A 83 -19.37 -20.69 -6.11
CA CYS A 83 -19.03 -20.09 -7.39
C CYS A 83 -18.08 -21.01 -8.16
N GLU A 84 -18.51 -21.48 -9.34
CA GLU A 84 -17.72 -22.33 -10.22
C GLU A 84 -17.25 -21.51 -11.43
N ARG A 85 -15.93 -21.43 -11.64
CA ARG A 85 -15.30 -20.68 -12.75
C ARG A 85 -14.14 -21.45 -13.38
N GLY A 86 -13.90 -21.22 -14.68
CA GLY A 86 -12.74 -21.74 -15.41
C GLY A 86 -13.09 -22.64 -16.60
N LEU A 87 -12.25 -22.60 -17.64
CA LEU A 87 -12.38 -23.43 -18.84
C LEU A 87 -11.50 -24.69 -18.78
N PHE A 88 -10.19 -24.50 -18.58
CA PHE A 88 -9.19 -25.58 -18.47
C PHE A 88 -8.86 -25.94 -17.01
N CYS A 89 -8.68 -24.91 -16.17
CA CYS A 89 -8.47 -25.07 -14.74
C CYS A 89 -9.76 -24.71 -14.00
N ARG A 90 -10.43 -25.69 -13.41
CA ARG A 90 -11.67 -25.48 -12.65
C ARG A 90 -11.34 -24.94 -11.27
N ARG A 91 -11.85 -23.76 -10.93
CA ARG A 91 -11.81 -23.16 -9.60
C ARG A 91 -13.22 -23.14 -9.01
N VAL A 92 -13.38 -23.65 -7.81
CA VAL A 92 -14.65 -23.66 -7.08
C VAL A 92 -14.44 -22.93 -5.75
N ASP A 93 -15.09 -21.79 -5.60
CA ASP A 93 -15.01 -20.95 -4.41
C ASP A 93 -16.27 -21.18 -3.57
N TYR A 94 -16.10 -21.62 -2.32
CA TYR A 94 -17.17 -21.85 -1.35
C TYR A 94 -17.22 -20.70 -0.35
N MET A 95 -18.39 -20.11 -0.16
CA MET A 95 -18.59 -19.02 0.79
C MET A 95 -19.80 -19.30 1.68
N GLU A 96 -19.58 -19.33 3.00
CA GLU A 96 -20.66 -19.56 3.97
C GLU A 96 -21.53 -18.31 4.13
N LEU A 97 -22.85 -18.46 4.10
CA LEU A 97 -23.77 -17.33 4.13
C LEU A 97 -23.65 -16.50 5.42
N TYR A 98 -23.44 -17.14 6.58
CA TYR A 98 -23.34 -16.40 7.84
C TYR A 98 -22.12 -15.47 7.92
N ARG A 99 -21.08 -15.69 7.08
CA ARG A 99 -19.87 -14.85 7.02
C ARG A 99 -20.05 -13.60 6.17
N ILE A 100 -21.14 -13.52 5.42
CA ILE A 100 -21.44 -12.38 4.56
C ILE A 100 -21.79 -11.18 5.44
N VAL A 101 -21.10 -10.07 5.19
CA VAL A 101 -21.25 -8.82 5.95
C VAL A 101 -22.20 -7.90 5.21
N ASP A 102 -21.90 -7.61 3.95
CA ASP A 102 -22.58 -6.59 3.18
C ASP A 102 -22.60 -6.92 1.67
N PHE A 103 -23.48 -6.26 0.94
CA PHE A 103 -23.69 -6.40 -0.50
C PHE A 103 -23.51 -5.04 -1.16
N GLN A 104 -22.66 -4.96 -2.18
CA GLN A 104 -22.48 -3.77 -3.00
C GLN A 104 -22.99 -4.05 -4.41
N GLU A 105 -23.83 -3.17 -4.94
CA GLU A 105 -24.27 -3.24 -6.34
C GLU A 105 -23.48 -2.22 -7.16
N HIS A 106 -22.67 -2.71 -8.11
CA HIS A 106 -21.97 -1.89 -9.08
C HIS A 106 -22.60 -2.05 -10.46
N GLN A 107 -22.83 -0.93 -11.13
CA GLN A 107 -23.34 -0.88 -12.50
C GLN A 107 -22.51 0.13 -13.29
N SER A 108 -21.77 -0.33 -14.30
CA SER A 108 -21.12 0.57 -15.26
C SER A 108 -22.16 1.20 -16.19
N LEU A 109 -21.84 2.32 -16.85
CA LEU A 109 -22.76 3.00 -17.78
C LEU A 109 -23.31 2.06 -18.86
N LEU A 110 -22.45 1.20 -19.42
CA LEU A 110 -22.85 0.20 -20.41
C LEU A 110 -23.73 -0.90 -19.80
N GLN A 111 -23.48 -1.31 -18.55
CA GLN A 111 -24.35 -2.24 -17.82
C GLN A 111 -25.72 -1.63 -17.51
N GLN A 112 -25.78 -0.35 -17.17
CA GLN A 112 -27.03 0.38 -16.94
C GLN A 112 -27.91 0.40 -18.19
N LEU A 113 -27.32 0.70 -19.36
CA LEU A 113 -28.02 0.70 -20.65
C LEU A 113 -28.53 -0.71 -21.01
N CYS A 114 -27.76 -1.76 -20.72
CA CYS A 114 -28.17 -3.14 -20.96
C CYS A 114 -29.06 -3.76 -19.87
N GLY A 115 -29.37 -3.03 -18.78
CA GLY A 115 -30.15 -3.54 -17.66
C GLY A 115 -29.47 -4.65 -16.85
N LEU A 116 -28.13 -4.66 -16.83
CA LEU A 116 -27.30 -5.60 -16.10
C LEU A 116 -26.69 -4.93 -14.85
N LYS A 117 -26.34 -5.74 -13.86
CA LYS A 117 -25.65 -5.33 -12.65
C LYS A 117 -24.64 -6.39 -12.20
N THR A 118 -23.59 -5.92 -11.54
CA THR A 118 -22.62 -6.77 -10.86
C THR A 118 -22.79 -6.60 -9.36
N VAL A 119 -23.05 -7.70 -8.66
CA VAL A 119 -23.24 -7.71 -7.21
C VAL A 119 -21.96 -8.22 -6.56
N VAL A 120 -21.32 -7.38 -5.77
CA VAL A 120 -20.13 -7.70 -4.99
C VAL A 120 -20.57 -8.11 -3.58
N ILE A 121 -20.26 -9.34 -3.19
CA ILE A 121 -20.53 -9.85 -1.86
C ILE A 121 -19.26 -9.71 -1.02
N LEU A 122 -19.39 -9.05 0.14
CA LEU A 122 -18.29 -8.86 1.07
C LEU A 122 -18.38 -9.87 2.22
N SER A 123 -17.31 -10.62 2.43
CA SER A 123 -17.17 -11.64 3.47
C SER A 123 -16.21 -11.19 4.56
N THR A 124 -16.40 -11.71 5.79
CA THR A 124 -15.43 -11.53 6.89
C THR A 124 -14.20 -12.44 6.75
N ASP A 125 -14.18 -13.34 5.76
CA ASP A 125 -13.07 -14.27 5.56
C ASP A 125 -11.78 -13.57 5.11
N ARG A 126 -10.65 -13.94 5.71
CA ARG A 126 -9.33 -13.39 5.37
C ARG A 126 -8.80 -13.91 4.04
N ASN A 127 -9.18 -15.13 3.63
CA ASN A 127 -8.63 -15.76 2.44
C ASN A 127 -9.40 -15.40 1.16
N SER A 128 -10.70 -15.10 1.29
CA SER A 128 -11.59 -14.72 0.18
C SER A 128 -12.57 -13.62 0.60
N PRO A 129 -12.10 -12.36 0.74
CA PRO A 129 -12.91 -11.28 1.31
C PRO A 129 -14.01 -10.76 0.37
N LYS A 130 -13.89 -11.01 -0.95
CA LYS A 130 -14.80 -10.46 -1.96
C LYS A 130 -15.18 -11.52 -2.98
N LEU A 131 -16.47 -11.59 -3.32
CA LEU A 131 -16.98 -12.43 -4.39
C LEU A 131 -17.89 -11.64 -5.34
N ASP A 132 -17.51 -11.59 -6.61
CA ASP A 132 -18.24 -10.84 -7.62
C ASP A 132 -19.19 -11.75 -8.42
N LEU A 133 -20.47 -11.43 -8.33
CA LEU A 133 -21.55 -12.00 -9.14
C LEU A 133 -21.77 -11.11 -10.37
N ILE A 134 -21.24 -11.51 -11.51
CA ILE A 134 -21.15 -10.69 -12.71
C ILE A 134 -22.38 -10.94 -13.60
N GLY A 135 -22.90 -9.90 -14.26
CA GLY A 135 -23.88 -10.04 -15.34
C GLY A 135 -25.27 -10.49 -14.88
N ILE A 136 -25.70 -10.08 -13.68
CA ILE A 136 -27.04 -10.32 -13.15
C ILE A 136 -28.03 -9.32 -13.77
N ARG A 137 -29.25 -9.77 -14.11
CA ARG A 137 -30.30 -8.87 -14.61
C ARG A 137 -30.82 -7.97 -13.47
N ARG A 138 -30.95 -6.67 -13.72
CA ARG A 138 -31.38 -5.68 -12.71
C ARG A 138 -32.71 -6.02 -12.04
N GLY A 139 -33.66 -6.58 -12.77
CA GLY A 139 -34.98 -6.97 -12.26
C GLY A 139 -35.00 -8.21 -11.37
N ASN A 140 -33.87 -8.93 -11.24
CA ASN A 140 -33.78 -10.08 -10.35
C ASN A 140 -33.30 -9.61 -8.97
N ASP A 141 -34.17 -9.68 -7.97
CA ASP A 141 -33.85 -9.29 -6.58
C ASP A 141 -33.12 -10.40 -5.82
N ILE A 142 -31.98 -10.82 -6.38
CA ILE A 142 -31.14 -11.87 -5.81
C ILE A 142 -30.51 -11.41 -4.49
N VAL A 143 -30.29 -10.10 -4.32
CA VAL A 143 -29.72 -9.54 -3.10
C VAL A 143 -30.68 -9.70 -1.94
N ALA A 144 -31.98 -9.41 -2.11
CA ALA A 144 -32.98 -9.65 -1.06
C ALA A 144 -33.03 -11.13 -0.67
N ILE A 145 -33.06 -12.04 -1.65
CA ILE A 145 -33.11 -13.48 -1.40
C ILE A 145 -31.87 -13.96 -0.63
N ILE A 146 -30.67 -13.52 -1.02
CA ILE A 146 -29.44 -13.91 -0.31
C ILE A 146 -29.43 -13.26 1.08
N ARG A 147 -29.83 -11.99 1.22
CA ARG A 147 -29.88 -11.29 2.50
C ARG A 147 -30.80 -11.99 3.50
N GLU A 148 -32.00 -12.38 3.09
CA GLU A 148 -32.93 -13.14 3.93
C GLU A 148 -32.29 -14.45 4.41
N ARG A 149 -31.67 -15.22 3.49
CA ARG A 149 -30.97 -16.47 3.84
C ARG A 149 -29.79 -16.23 4.79
N VAL A 150 -29.07 -15.12 4.64
CA VAL A 150 -27.96 -14.74 5.54
C VAL A 150 -28.50 -14.44 6.95
N GLU A 151 -29.58 -13.69 7.08
CA GLU A 151 -30.19 -13.35 8.37
C GLU A 151 -30.73 -14.59 9.10
N ILE A 152 -31.34 -15.53 8.38
CA ILE A 152 -31.78 -16.81 8.95
C ILE A 152 -30.58 -17.59 9.51
N ASN A 153 -29.48 -17.68 8.76
CA ASN A 153 -28.27 -18.37 9.21
C ASN A 153 -27.59 -17.69 10.40
N LYS A 154 -27.55 -16.34 10.44
CA LYS A 154 -27.02 -15.59 11.58
C LYS A 154 -27.85 -15.81 12.84
N ARG A 155 -29.19 -15.72 12.75
CA ARG A 155 -30.11 -15.99 13.86
C ARG A 155 -29.97 -17.43 14.39
N LYS A 156 -29.85 -18.42 13.52
CA LYS A 156 -29.61 -19.82 13.91
C LYS A 156 -28.34 -19.96 14.75
N ARG A 157 -27.26 -19.28 14.36
CA ARG A 157 -25.98 -19.28 15.09
C ARG A 157 -26.05 -18.55 16.43
N GLU A 158 -26.70 -17.38 16.47
CA GLU A 158 -26.91 -16.62 17.70
C GLU A 158 -27.79 -17.37 18.70
N SER A 159 -28.87 -18.00 18.23
CA SER A 159 -29.73 -18.85 19.07
C SER A 159 -28.94 -20.01 19.69
N MET A 160 -28.06 -20.68 18.93
CA MET A 160 -27.19 -21.72 19.47
C MET A 160 -26.20 -21.16 20.50
N ARG A 161 -25.61 -19.98 20.28
CA ARG A 161 -24.71 -19.33 21.24
C ARG A 161 -25.42 -18.97 22.54
N LEU A 162 -26.61 -18.38 22.46
CA LEU A 162 -27.42 -18.02 23.63
C LEU A 162 -27.82 -19.26 24.44
N ARG A 163 -28.16 -20.37 23.78
CA ARG A 163 -28.42 -21.64 24.46
C ARG A 163 -27.19 -22.14 25.20
N ILE A 164 -26.02 -22.14 24.58
CA ILE A 164 -24.76 -22.54 25.23
C ILE A 164 -24.45 -21.65 26.44
N ILE A 165 -24.56 -20.32 26.29
CA ILE A 165 -24.33 -19.37 27.39
C ILE A 165 -25.34 -19.61 28.51
N SER A 166 -26.63 -19.79 28.20
CA SER A 166 -27.66 -20.06 29.22
C SER A 166 -27.38 -21.34 30.00
N ILE A 167 -26.87 -22.40 29.34
CA ILE A 167 -26.49 -23.65 29.99
C ILE A 167 -25.29 -23.41 30.93
N TRP A 168 -24.29 -22.65 30.50
CA TRP A 168 -23.14 -22.29 31.33
C TRP A 168 -23.52 -21.41 32.54
N VAL A 169 -24.42 -20.44 32.38
CA VAL A 169 -24.91 -19.61 33.49
C VAL A 169 -25.65 -20.48 34.51
N VAL A 170 -26.50 -21.41 34.08
CA VAL A 170 -27.19 -22.35 34.97
C VAL A 170 -26.18 -23.25 35.70
N PHE A 171 -25.13 -23.71 35.01
CA PHE A 171 -24.09 -24.54 35.62
C PHE A 171 -23.27 -23.77 36.68
N VAL A 172 -22.95 -22.50 36.42
CA VAL A 172 -22.26 -21.62 37.38
C VAL A 172 -23.15 -21.28 38.57
N LEU A 173 -24.45 -21.01 38.36
CA LEU A 173 -25.40 -20.78 39.44
C LEU A 173 -25.60 -22.02 40.32
N ALA A 174 -25.62 -23.22 39.73
CA ALA A 174 -25.70 -24.46 40.48
C ALA A 174 -24.42 -24.75 41.28
N GLY A 175 -23.24 -24.33 40.79
CA GLY A 175 -21.97 -24.40 41.51
C GLY A 175 -21.83 -23.37 42.65
N LEU A 176 -22.66 -22.33 42.65
CA LEU A 176 -22.76 -21.28 43.67
C LEU A 176 -23.92 -21.51 44.66
N LEU A 177 -24.34 -22.76 44.85
CA LEU A 177 -25.22 -23.10 45.98
C LEU A 177 -24.49 -22.74 47.30
N PRO A 178 -25.12 -22.00 48.24
CA PRO A 178 -24.45 -21.54 49.44
C PRO A 178 -24.03 -22.72 50.31
N GLN A 179 -22.76 -22.75 50.73
CA GLN A 179 -22.40 -23.47 51.95
C GLN A 179 -23.24 -22.90 53.08
N LEU A 180 -23.85 -23.79 53.87
CA LEU A 180 -24.72 -23.51 55.01
C LEU A 180 -24.09 -22.48 55.98
N ALA A 181 -24.30 -21.20 55.70
CA ALA A 181 -24.07 -20.12 56.64
C ALA A 181 -25.28 -20.08 57.56
N LYS A 182 -25.06 -20.35 58.84
CA LYS A 182 -26.07 -20.22 59.89
C LYS A 182 -26.48 -18.74 59.99
N ALA A 183 -27.59 -18.38 59.35
CA ALA A 183 -28.23 -17.09 59.55
C ALA A 183 -28.91 -17.11 60.93
N GLN A 184 -28.33 -16.37 61.87
CA GLN A 184 -28.92 -16.12 63.17
C GLN A 184 -30.08 -15.13 62.98
N VAL A 185 -31.30 -15.60 63.22
CA VAL A 185 -32.51 -14.75 63.20
C VAL A 185 -32.45 -13.85 64.44
N ALA A 186 -32.12 -12.58 64.24
CA ALA A 186 -32.30 -11.56 65.26
C ALA A 186 -33.79 -11.20 65.32
N ALA A 187 -34.40 -11.37 66.49
CA ALA A 187 -35.77 -10.95 66.74
C ALA A 187 -35.86 -9.41 66.66
N SER A 188 -36.47 -8.89 65.60
CA SER A 188 -36.64 -7.44 65.40
C SER A 188 -37.95 -6.96 66.03
N ASN A 189 -37.85 -5.91 66.85
CA ASN A 189 -38.98 -5.20 67.45
C ASN A 189 -39.81 -4.48 66.34
N PRO A 190 -41.16 -4.56 66.33
CA PRO A 190 -42.00 -4.00 65.27
C PRO A 190 -41.78 -2.53 64.91
N LEU A 191 -41.36 -1.69 65.87
CA LEU A 191 -41.06 -0.27 65.63
C LEU A 191 -39.74 -0.06 64.88
N GLU A 192 -38.74 -0.91 65.10
CA GLU A 192 -37.48 -0.83 64.36
C GLU A 192 -37.64 -1.31 62.92
N TRP A 193 -38.51 -2.31 62.68
CA TRP A 193 -38.80 -2.75 61.32
C TRP A 193 -39.48 -1.67 60.49
N ALA A 194 -40.41 -0.91 61.07
CA ALA A 194 -41.07 0.21 60.39
C ALA A 194 -40.09 1.34 60.05
N ALA A 195 -39.23 1.73 61.01
CA ALA A 195 -38.18 2.73 60.77
C ALA A 195 -37.13 2.28 59.75
N LEU A 196 -36.76 0.99 59.76
CA LEU A 196 -35.87 0.40 58.76
C LEU A 196 -36.52 0.26 57.38
N ALA A 197 -37.83 0.00 57.31
CA ALA A 197 -38.58 -0.07 56.07
C ALA A 197 -38.67 1.33 55.42
N GLU A 198 -39.02 2.35 56.21
CA GLU A 198 -39.07 3.75 55.74
C GLU A 198 -37.68 4.27 55.33
N GLY A 199 -36.64 3.94 56.12
CA GLY A 199 -35.25 4.24 55.78
C GLY A 199 -34.80 3.55 54.49
N ASN A 200 -35.15 2.27 54.30
CA ASN A 200 -34.81 1.52 53.09
C ASN A 200 -35.52 2.07 51.84
N GLU A 201 -36.75 2.55 51.96
CA GLU A 201 -37.49 3.12 50.84
C GLU A 201 -36.85 4.44 50.35
N LEU A 202 -36.45 5.31 51.29
CA LEU A 202 -35.69 6.54 50.99
C LEU A 202 -34.31 6.24 50.38
N ILE A 203 -33.59 5.26 50.92
CA ILE A 203 -32.28 4.83 50.41
C ILE A 203 -32.43 4.25 48.99
N ASN A 204 -33.40 3.38 48.74
CA ASN A 204 -33.66 2.82 47.41
C ASN A 204 -34.01 3.92 46.40
N GLY A 205 -34.81 4.92 46.80
CA GLY A 205 -35.13 6.06 45.94
C GLY A 205 -33.91 6.90 45.56
N GLN A 206 -32.93 7.05 46.46
CA GLN A 206 -31.66 7.73 46.17
C GLN A 206 -30.74 6.88 45.29
N ILE A 207 -30.62 5.58 45.59
CA ILE A 207 -29.82 4.63 44.80
C ILE A 207 -30.32 4.58 43.36
N ASP A 208 -31.63 4.52 43.12
CA ASP A 208 -32.20 4.50 41.76
C ASP A 208 -31.86 5.79 40.97
N LYS A 209 -31.95 6.96 41.62
CA LYS A 209 -31.53 8.24 41.02
C LYS A 209 -30.04 8.23 40.67
N GLN A 210 -29.20 7.68 41.55
CA GLN A 210 -27.76 7.62 41.34
C GLN A 210 -27.38 6.62 40.24
N ILE A 211 -28.05 5.46 40.17
CA ILE A 211 -27.91 4.48 39.09
C ILE A 211 -28.29 5.09 37.74
N LYS A 212 -29.39 5.85 37.66
CA LYS A 212 -29.80 6.55 36.44
C LYS A 212 -28.76 7.59 35.99
N GLY A 213 -28.21 8.36 36.93
CA GLY A 213 -27.11 9.30 36.66
C GLY A 213 -25.82 8.62 36.18
N GLN A 214 -25.43 7.51 36.83
CA GLN A 214 -24.27 6.72 36.44
C GLN A 214 -24.44 6.05 35.08
N THR A 215 -25.62 5.48 34.78
CA THR A 215 -25.90 4.86 33.48
C THR A 215 -25.89 5.87 32.33
N GLN A 216 -26.45 7.07 32.52
CA GLN A 216 -26.32 8.17 31.54
C GLN A 216 -24.87 8.59 31.32
N THR A 217 -24.08 8.69 32.40
CA THR A 217 -22.66 9.03 32.32
C THR A 217 -21.85 7.95 31.60
N ALA A 218 -22.12 6.67 31.89
CA ALA A 218 -21.47 5.54 31.24
C ALA A 218 -21.81 5.45 29.74
N LEU A 219 -23.07 5.71 29.36
CA LEU A 219 -23.47 5.81 27.96
C LEU A 219 -22.70 6.93 27.24
N MET A 220 -22.57 8.10 27.87
CA MET A 220 -21.84 9.23 27.32
C MET A 220 -20.33 8.97 27.24
N GLN A 221 -19.74 8.28 28.22
CA GLN A 221 -18.34 7.84 28.16
C GLN A 221 -18.11 6.84 27.01
N ASN A 222 -19.03 5.91 26.81
CA ASN A 222 -18.95 4.95 25.71
C ASN A 222 -19.08 5.64 24.34
N SER A 223 -19.94 6.65 24.19
CA SER A 223 -20.04 7.43 22.94
C SER A 223 -18.79 8.26 22.69
N ILE A 224 -18.24 8.92 23.73
CA ILE A 224 -16.98 9.67 23.63
C ILE A 224 -15.82 8.73 23.25
N ALA A 225 -15.74 7.54 23.83
CA ALA A 225 -14.71 6.56 23.49
C ALA A 225 -14.83 6.08 22.03
N ALA A 226 -16.07 5.89 21.53
CA ALA A 226 -16.31 5.56 20.13
C ALA A 226 -15.88 6.70 19.18
N GLU A 227 -16.19 7.95 19.50
CA GLU A 227 -15.74 9.12 18.74
C GLU A 227 -14.22 9.30 18.79
N PHE A 228 -13.60 9.11 19.96
CA PHE A 228 -12.15 9.19 20.12
C PHE A 228 -11.44 8.15 19.26
N ASN A 229 -11.97 6.92 19.20
CA ASN A 229 -11.47 5.89 18.28
C ASN A 229 -11.56 6.34 16.81
N ARG A 230 -12.65 7.02 16.40
CA ARG A 230 -12.79 7.57 15.05
C ARG A 230 -11.81 8.70 14.76
N ILE A 231 -11.61 9.60 15.72
CA ILE A 231 -10.62 10.69 15.62
C ILE A 231 -9.22 10.10 15.45
N HIS A 232 -8.89 9.05 16.20
CA HIS A 232 -7.59 8.38 16.09
C HIS A 232 -7.41 7.64 14.75
N GLU A 233 -8.48 7.06 14.20
CA GLU A 233 -8.48 6.52 12.83
C GLU A 233 -8.17 7.62 11.79
N TRP A 234 -8.81 8.80 11.92
CA TRP A 234 -8.57 9.93 11.03
C TRP A 234 -7.17 10.51 11.17
N GLU A 235 -6.65 10.63 12.39
CA GLU A 235 -5.27 11.05 12.66
C GLU A 235 -4.28 10.12 11.94
N LYS A 236 -4.51 8.81 12.03
CA LYS A 236 -3.67 7.81 11.35
C LYS A 236 -3.71 7.96 9.83
N GLN A 237 -4.90 8.16 9.26
CA GLN A 237 -5.06 8.39 7.82
C GLN A 237 -4.38 9.69 7.38
N TYR A 238 -4.58 10.79 8.12
CA TYR A 238 -3.98 12.08 7.84
C TYR A 238 -2.45 12.04 7.90
N ASN A 239 -1.89 11.40 8.93
CA ASN A 239 -0.46 11.18 9.06
C ASN A 239 0.08 10.34 7.88
N SER A 240 -0.67 9.34 7.39
CA SER A 240 -0.30 8.58 6.19
C SER A 240 -0.26 9.45 4.94
N TYR A 241 -1.22 10.37 4.76
CA TYR A 241 -1.22 11.31 3.64
C TYR A 241 -0.04 12.28 3.70
N LEU A 242 0.24 12.85 4.88
CA LEU A 242 1.39 13.72 5.09
C LEU A 242 2.72 13.02 4.80
N LYS A 243 2.89 11.77 5.27
CA LYS A 243 4.08 10.95 4.96
C LYS A 243 4.23 10.72 3.45
N THR A 244 3.13 10.48 2.76
CA THR A 244 3.13 10.29 1.30
C THR A 244 3.53 11.57 0.56
N ALA A 245 2.91 12.70 0.91
CA ALA A 245 3.23 14.01 0.32
C ALA A 245 4.68 14.44 0.61
N ASN A 246 5.17 14.25 1.83
CA ASN A 246 6.56 14.52 2.19
C ASN A 246 7.52 13.61 1.42
N GLY A 247 7.15 12.35 1.18
CA GLY A 247 7.89 11.42 0.32
C GLY A 247 8.07 11.94 -1.11
N TYR A 248 7.00 12.46 -1.73
CA TYR A 248 7.06 13.09 -3.05
C TYR A 248 7.92 14.35 -3.06
N ALA A 249 7.71 15.27 -2.11
CA ALA A 249 8.51 16.49 -2.00
C ALA A 249 10.00 16.20 -1.78
N SER A 250 10.32 15.22 -0.94
CA SER A 250 11.68 14.73 -0.71
C SER A 250 12.32 14.18 -1.99
N SER A 251 11.57 13.40 -2.78
CA SER A 251 12.06 12.87 -4.07
C SER A 251 12.35 13.99 -5.08
N LEU A 252 11.49 15.01 -5.18
CA LEU A 252 11.72 16.17 -6.05
C LEU A 252 12.94 16.97 -5.61
N LYS A 253 13.09 17.20 -4.30
CA LYS A 253 14.27 17.88 -3.74
C LYS A 253 15.55 17.12 -4.09
N ALA A 254 15.57 15.80 -3.93
CA ALA A 254 16.72 14.97 -4.26
C ALA A 254 17.04 15.00 -5.77
N CYS A 255 16.03 14.96 -6.64
CA CYS A 255 16.22 15.11 -8.09
C CYS A 255 16.85 16.47 -8.46
N THR A 256 16.42 17.56 -7.83
CA THR A 256 17.01 18.89 -8.07
C THR A 256 18.48 18.94 -7.64
N HIS A 257 18.83 18.34 -6.51
CA HIS A 257 20.23 18.27 -6.08
C HIS A 257 21.07 17.40 -7.02
N LEU A 258 20.57 16.24 -7.44
CA LEU A 258 21.24 15.38 -8.43
C LEU A 258 21.52 16.11 -9.75
N TYR A 259 20.55 16.88 -10.24
CA TYR A 259 20.74 17.69 -11.44
C TYR A 259 21.84 18.74 -11.25
N ASN A 260 21.80 19.49 -10.15
CA ASN A 260 22.79 20.52 -9.83
C ASN A 260 24.20 19.93 -9.68
N ASP A 261 24.33 18.78 -9.01
CA ASP A 261 25.60 18.10 -8.82
C ASP A 261 26.14 17.52 -10.14
N GLY A 262 25.27 16.98 -10.99
CA GLY A 262 25.62 16.54 -12.34
C GLY A 262 26.17 17.66 -13.21
N VAL A 263 25.51 18.83 -13.22
CA VAL A 263 26.01 20.02 -13.94
C VAL A 263 27.37 20.47 -13.40
N ARG A 264 27.55 20.49 -12.06
CA ARG A 264 28.82 20.86 -11.44
C ARG A 264 29.95 19.91 -11.82
N ILE A 265 29.69 18.60 -11.86
CA ILE A 265 30.66 17.58 -12.30
C ILE A 265 31.06 17.85 -13.76
N PHE A 266 30.09 18.06 -14.65
CA PHE A 266 30.36 18.32 -16.08
C PHE A 266 31.22 19.57 -16.29
N LEU A 267 30.89 20.67 -15.60
CA LEU A 267 31.69 21.89 -15.63
C LEU A 267 33.10 21.67 -15.07
N THR A 268 33.23 20.87 -14.01
CA THR A 268 34.53 20.55 -13.41
C THR A 268 35.39 19.68 -14.33
N LEU A 269 34.80 18.71 -15.03
CA LEU A 269 35.48 17.92 -16.06
C LEU A 269 35.97 18.78 -17.22
N GLY A 270 35.16 19.74 -17.68
CA GLY A 270 35.60 20.69 -18.72
C GLY A 270 36.80 21.53 -18.26
N LYS A 271 36.77 22.02 -17.01
CA LYS A 271 37.90 22.76 -16.41
C LYS A 271 39.13 21.89 -16.19
N LEU A 272 38.94 20.62 -15.83
CA LEU A 272 39.99 19.61 -15.69
C LEU A 272 40.71 19.39 -17.02
N GLY A 273 39.97 19.19 -18.11
CA GLY A 273 40.54 19.05 -19.45
C GLY A 273 41.37 20.26 -19.87
N LYS A 274 40.88 21.48 -19.58
CA LYS A 274 41.65 22.71 -19.83
C LYS A 274 42.92 22.78 -18.97
N ALA A 275 42.83 22.45 -17.68
CA ALA A 275 43.96 22.46 -16.76
C ALA A 275 45.07 21.47 -17.16
N ILE A 276 44.70 20.32 -17.72
CA ILE A 276 45.64 19.32 -18.26
C ILE A 276 46.46 19.91 -19.42
N GLY A 277 45.83 20.71 -20.30
CA GLY A 277 46.52 21.40 -21.38
C GLY A 277 47.42 22.54 -20.89
N ASP A 278 46.96 23.31 -19.90
CA ASP A 278 47.67 24.48 -19.39
C ASP A 278 48.86 24.11 -18.47
N ASN A 279 48.79 23.00 -17.73
CA ASN A 279 49.86 22.52 -16.84
C ASN A 279 50.10 21.00 -16.96
N PRO A 280 50.84 20.55 -18.00
CA PRO A 280 51.13 19.12 -18.20
C PRO A 280 51.99 18.52 -17.07
N GLN A 281 52.80 19.34 -16.38
CA GLN A 281 53.59 18.88 -15.23
C GLN A 281 52.73 18.58 -13.99
N GLY A 282 51.54 19.18 -13.90
CA GLY A 282 50.58 18.95 -12.83
C GLY A 282 50.07 17.50 -12.76
N ILE A 283 50.06 16.78 -13.89
CA ILE A 283 49.60 15.38 -13.97
C ILE A 283 50.54 14.47 -13.19
N VAL A 284 51.83 14.54 -13.49
CA VAL A 284 52.86 13.75 -12.81
C VAL A 284 53.03 14.22 -11.36
N ALA A 285 52.91 15.53 -11.12
CA ALA A 285 53.00 16.08 -9.79
C ALA A 285 51.88 15.59 -8.86
N SER A 286 50.67 15.46 -9.38
CA SER A 286 49.52 14.93 -8.61
C SER A 286 49.54 13.40 -8.48
N MET A 287 50.31 12.68 -9.30
CA MET A 287 50.37 11.21 -9.30
C MET A 287 51.12 10.64 -8.10
N ASN A 288 52.18 11.32 -7.64
CA ASN A 288 52.98 10.90 -6.49
C ASN A 288 52.36 11.35 -5.14
N MET A 289 51.41 12.28 -5.17
CA MET A 289 50.66 12.72 -4.00
C MET A 289 49.37 11.91 -3.86
N ASN A 290 49.54 10.71 -3.29
CA ASN A 290 48.57 9.94 -2.51
C ASN A 290 47.13 9.83 -3.07
N ASN A 291 46.79 8.63 -3.54
CA ASN A 291 45.43 8.06 -3.67
C ASN A 291 44.35 8.87 -4.41
N LEU A 292 44.52 10.15 -4.76
CA LEU A 292 43.43 11.02 -5.22
C LEU A 292 42.86 10.59 -6.57
N TYR A 293 43.71 10.11 -7.48
CA TYR A 293 43.28 9.52 -8.75
C TYR A 293 42.49 8.23 -8.54
N ILE A 294 42.98 7.35 -7.68
CA ILE A 294 42.36 6.06 -7.37
C ILE A 294 41.06 6.26 -6.58
N GLU A 295 41.03 7.17 -5.61
CA GLU A 295 39.83 7.57 -4.87
C GLU A 295 38.80 8.19 -5.81
N THR A 296 39.18 9.13 -6.68
CA THR A 296 38.24 9.74 -7.63
C THR A 296 37.68 8.70 -8.59
N ALA A 297 38.49 7.74 -9.06
CA ALA A 297 38.03 6.62 -9.89
C ALA A 297 37.14 5.65 -9.11
N THR A 298 37.47 5.35 -7.85
CA THR A 298 36.68 4.46 -6.99
C THR A 298 35.32 5.08 -6.66
N GLU A 299 35.28 6.37 -6.36
CA GLU A 299 34.04 7.13 -6.15
C GLU A 299 33.18 7.18 -7.42
N LEU A 300 33.79 7.32 -8.61
CA LEU A 300 33.07 7.23 -9.88
C LEU A 300 32.44 5.85 -10.08
N VAL A 301 33.20 4.78 -9.82
CA VAL A 301 32.71 3.41 -9.93
C VAL A 301 31.59 3.16 -8.91
N SER A 302 31.72 3.64 -7.67
CA SER A 302 30.69 3.57 -6.62
C SER A 302 29.39 4.27 -7.06
N VAL A 303 29.49 5.49 -7.60
CA VAL A 303 28.33 6.22 -8.14
C VAL A 303 27.69 5.45 -9.29
N PHE A 304 28.49 4.88 -10.19
CA PHE A 304 28.00 4.14 -11.35
C PHE A 304 27.30 2.83 -10.96
N THR A 305 27.87 2.05 -10.04
CA THR A 305 27.25 0.81 -9.55
C THR A 305 25.95 1.10 -8.82
N LEU A 306 25.92 2.13 -7.97
CA LEU A 306 24.72 2.51 -7.23
C LEU A 306 23.61 3.04 -8.17
N LEU A 307 23.98 3.73 -9.24
CA LEU A 307 23.04 4.18 -10.27
C LEU A 307 22.48 3.00 -11.08
N ASN A 308 23.33 2.05 -11.49
CA ASN A 308 22.88 0.83 -12.17
C ASN A 308 21.98 -0.03 -11.27
N ASP A 309 22.31 -0.18 -10.00
CA ASP A 309 21.49 -0.89 -9.02
C ASP A 309 20.13 -0.20 -8.82
N ALA A 310 20.10 1.13 -8.79
CA ALA A 310 18.86 1.89 -8.69
C ALA A 310 17.97 1.72 -9.94
N VAL A 311 18.58 1.72 -11.13
CA VAL A 311 17.88 1.49 -12.41
C VAL A 311 17.36 0.06 -12.51
N ALA A 312 18.18 -0.94 -12.14
CA ALA A 312 17.79 -2.35 -12.16
C ALA A 312 16.64 -2.62 -11.17
N LYS A 313 16.66 -2.01 -9.98
CA LYS A 313 15.58 -2.15 -8.98
C LYS A 313 14.30 -1.43 -9.35
N GLY A 314 14.37 -0.36 -10.15
CA GLY A 314 13.23 0.44 -10.60
C GLY A 314 12.72 0.10 -12.01
N GLY A 315 13.13 -1.04 -12.56
CA GLY A 315 12.77 -1.50 -13.90
C GLY A 315 11.28 -1.84 -14.07
N THR A 316 10.88 -2.21 -15.29
CA THR A 316 9.46 -2.47 -15.64
C THR A 316 8.81 -3.60 -14.86
N GLU A 317 9.60 -4.48 -14.25
CA GLU A 317 9.13 -5.62 -13.46
C GLU A 317 8.96 -5.31 -11.95
N ASN A 318 9.61 -4.26 -11.41
CA ASN A 318 9.58 -3.96 -9.99
C ASN A 318 9.39 -2.46 -9.71
N MET A 319 8.18 -2.09 -9.30
CA MET A 319 7.86 -0.70 -9.01
C MET A 319 8.28 -0.33 -7.59
N LEU A 320 9.37 0.44 -7.48
CA LEU A 320 9.82 0.99 -6.21
C LEU A 320 8.73 1.83 -5.54
N THR A 321 8.54 1.60 -4.23
CA THR A 321 7.67 2.45 -3.41
C THR A 321 8.26 3.87 -3.28
N GLY A 322 7.43 4.88 -2.97
CA GLY A 322 7.90 6.26 -2.82
C GLY A 322 8.99 6.44 -1.74
N ALA A 323 8.91 5.65 -0.66
CA ALA A 323 9.93 5.64 0.40
C ALA A 323 11.26 5.03 -0.08
N GLU A 324 11.21 3.92 -0.82
CA GLU A 324 12.43 3.28 -1.37
C GLU A 324 13.08 4.18 -2.42
N ARG A 325 12.28 4.81 -3.29
CA ARG A 325 12.76 5.75 -4.31
C ARG A 325 13.44 6.97 -3.71
N SER A 326 12.84 7.57 -2.68
CA SER A 326 13.45 8.72 -2.00
C SER A 326 14.77 8.33 -1.33
N LYS A 327 14.82 7.17 -0.65
CA LYS A 327 16.05 6.66 -0.02
C LYS A 327 17.17 6.42 -1.05
N THR A 328 16.86 5.81 -2.20
CA THR A 328 17.85 5.59 -3.26
C THR A 328 18.34 6.90 -3.87
N LEU A 329 17.46 7.88 -4.07
CA LEU A 329 17.84 9.21 -4.57
C LEU A 329 18.76 9.96 -3.60
N TRP A 330 18.51 9.88 -2.29
CA TRP A 330 19.39 10.48 -1.28
C TRP A 330 20.76 9.80 -1.23
N ALA A 331 20.81 8.46 -1.31
CA ALA A 331 22.07 7.73 -1.37
C ALA A 331 22.90 8.11 -2.62
N LEU A 332 22.24 8.25 -3.78
CA LEU A 332 22.87 8.75 -5.00
C LEU A 332 23.43 10.16 -4.80
N ASN A 333 22.63 11.06 -4.23
CA ASN A 333 23.03 12.44 -3.97
C ASN A 333 24.30 12.53 -3.12
N ASP A 334 24.38 11.77 -2.02
CA ASP A 334 25.53 11.81 -1.12
C ASP A 334 26.82 11.32 -1.81
N GLN A 335 26.71 10.25 -2.61
CA GLN A 335 27.84 9.70 -3.37
C GLN A 335 28.26 10.64 -4.51
N LEU A 336 27.31 11.25 -5.24
CA LEU A 336 27.63 12.27 -6.25
C LEU A 336 28.30 13.49 -5.64
N ALA A 337 27.87 13.94 -4.47
CA ALA A 337 28.50 15.05 -3.77
C ALA A 337 29.92 14.70 -3.29
N ALA A 338 30.17 13.45 -2.87
CA ALA A 338 31.51 12.97 -2.55
C ALA A 338 32.42 12.95 -3.78
N PHE A 339 31.95 12.33 -4.87
CA PHE A 339 32.66 12.31 -6.15
C PHE A 339 32.96 13.71 -6.68
N SER A 340 31.96 14.60 -6.70
CA SER A 340 32.10 15.99 -7.15
C SER A 340 33.19 16.74 -6.37
N ARG A 341 33.26 16.57 -5.05
CA ARG A 341 34.32 17.16 -4.21
C ARG A 341 35.70 16.61 -4.56
N LYS A 342 35.83 15.29 -4.70
CA LYS A 342 37.11 14.64 -5.06
C LYS A 342 37.59 15.04 -6.45
N LEU A 343 36.68 15.09 -7.41
CA LEU A 343 36.94 15.57 -8.76
C LEU A 343 37.38 17.04 -8.78
N HIS A 344 36.75 17.88 -7.96
CA HIS A 344 37.15 19.28 -7.83
C HIS A 344 38.54 19.43 -7.20
N LEU A 345 38.86 18.64 -6.19
CA LEU A 345 40.20 18.59 -5.60
C LEU A 345 41.26 18.11 -6.61
N LEU A 346 40.91 17.12 -7.43
CA LEU A 346 41.78 16.64 -8.51
C LEU A 346 42.03 17.75 -9.55
N TYR A 347 41.00 18.49 -9.92
CA TYR A 347 41.14 19.65 -10.79
C TYR A 347 42.08 20.72 -10.20
N LEU A 348 41.91 21.05 -8.92
CA LEU A 348 42.78 22.04 -8.25
C LEU A 348 44.22 21.55 -8.15
N SER A 349 44.41 20.24 -7.87
CA SER A 349 45.75 19.67 -7.77
C SER A 349 46.48 19.76 -9.11
N LEU A 350 45.82 19.34 -10.20
CA LEU A 350 46.35 19.43 -11.56
C LEU A 350 46.65 20.87 -11.98
N ARG A 351 45.77 21.81 -11.63
CA ARG A 351 45.94 23.22 -12.04
C ARG A 351 47.12 23.90 -11.33
N TYR A 352 47.34 23.65 -10.04
CA TYR A 352 48.26 24.46 -9.24
C TYR A 352 49.54 23.75 -8.78
N TYR A 353 49.57 22.42 -8.74
CA TYR A 353 50.76 21.70 -8.27
C TYR A 353 51.84 21.61 -9.32
N THR A 354 53.09 21.64 -8.85
CA THR A 354 54.29 21.44 -9.64
C THR A 354 55.17 20.37 -9.01
N LEU A 355 56.13 19.84 -9.77
CA LEU A 355 57.08 18.84 -9.26
C LEU A 355 57.89 19.35 -8.07
N ASN A 356 58.15 20.66 -7.98
CA ASN A 356 58.79 21.25 -6.81
C ASN A 356 57.91 21.14 -5.56
N ASP A 357 56.59 21.24 -5.70
CA ASP A 357 55.68 21.10 -4.57
C ASP A 357 55.62 19.66 -4.04
N VAL A 358 55.75 18.68 -4.95
CA VAL A 358 55.86 17.26 -4.64
C VAL A 358 57.17 16.94 -3.93
N TRP A 359 58.28 17.42 -4.49
CA TRP A 359 59.60 17.27 -3.89
C TRP A 359 59.62 17.82 -2.46
N ASN A 360 59.03 19.00 -2.27
CA ASN A 360 58.92 19.64 -0.95
C ASN A 360 58.02 18.90 0.03
N ASN A 361 57.06 18.10 -0.44
CA ASN A 361 56.18 17.29 0.40
C ASN A 361 56.86 15.97 0.81
N ILE A 362 57.54 15.29 -0.12
CA ILE A 362 58.27 14.05 0.15
C ILE A 362 59.42 14.27 1.13
N THR A 363 60.10 15.41 1.00
CA THR A 363 61.23 15.76 1.87
C THR A 363 60.79 16.40 3.20
N ALA A 364 59.48 16.65 3.40
CA ALA A 364 58.96 17.17 4.66
C ALA A 364 59.11 16.09 5.75
N GLY A 365 60.01 16.32 6.71
CA GLY A 365 60.36 15.35 7.75
C GLY A 365 61.60 14.50 7.46
N MET A 366 62.13 14.53 6.22
CA MET A 366 63.47 14.00 5.91
C MET A 366 64.56 15.05 6.04
N ILE A 367 64.18 16.33 5.92
CA ILE A 367 65.07 17.49 6.01
C ILE A 367 64.51 18.44 7.07
N ASP A 368 65.32 18.78 8.07
CA ASP A 368 64.97 19.81 9.05
C ASP A 368 65.00 21.19 8.39
N ARG A 369 63.81 21.76 8.16
CA ARG A 369 63.64 23.07 7.53
C ARG A 369 63.41 24.14 8.58
N SER A 370 64.04 25.29 8.41
CA SER A 370 63.77 26.45 9.26
C SER A 370 62.36 27.00 9.00
N ASN A 371 61.70 27.55 10.04
CA ASN A 371 60.37 28.16 9.90
C ASN A 371 60.33 29.28 8.85
N GLY A 372 61.43 30.01 8.66
CA GLY A 372 61.55 31.05 7.63
C GLY A 372 61.57 30.49 6.20
N GLU A 373 62.17 29.33 6.00
CA GLU A 373 62.18 28.63 4.71
C GLU A 373 60.79 28.08 4.36
N VAL A 374 60.09 27.50 5.34
CA VAL A 374 58.69 27.06 5.18
C VAL A 374 57.79 28.24 4.84
N ALA A 375 57.97 29.39 5.50
CA ALA A 375 57.20 30.61 5.20
C ALA A 375 57.45 31.13 3.77
N ARG A 376 58.71 31.11 3.29
CA ARG A 376 59.04 31.49 1.91
C ARG A 376 58.45 30.52 0.88
N LEU A 377 58.53 29.22 1.14
CA LEU A 377 57.92 28.19 0.28
C LEU A 377 56.41 28.39 0.18
N ALA A 378 55.72 28.62 1.31
CA ALA A 378 54.29 28.91 1.33
C ALA A 378 53.94 30.21 0.57
N MET A 379 54.72 31.28 0.76
CA MET A 379 54.53 32.54 0.02
C MET A 379 54.73 32.36 -1.49
N SER A 380 55.71 31.56 -1.91
CA SER A 380 55.96 31.26 -3.32
C SER A 380 54.83 30.47 -3.98
N ARG A 381 54.26 29.49 -3.25
CA ARG A 381 53.07 28.73 -3.68
C ARG A 381 51.87 29.66 -3.86
N TRP A 382 51.64 30.55 -2.90
CA TRP A 382 50.54 31.51 -2.95
C TRP A 382 50.66 32.47 -4.13
N ARG A 383 51.86 33.03 -4.39
CA ARG A 383 52.10 33.90 -5.56
C ARG A 383 51.86 33.19 -6.90
N ARG A 384 52.29 31.93 -7.03
CA ARG A 384 52.05 31.13 -8.24
C ARG A 384 50.56 30.84 -8.44
N ALA A 385 49.85 30.44 -7.39
CA ALA A 385 48.41 30.21 -7.45
C ALA A 385 47.64 31.49 -7.83
N ALA A 386 48.03 32.64 -7.26
CA ALA A 386 47.43 33.94 -7.59
C ALA A 386 47.67 34.37 -9.05
N ALA A 387 48.85 34.06 -9.62
CA ALA A 387 49.16 34.37 -11.01
C ALA A 387 48.33 33.54 -12.00
N ILE A 388 48.03 32.28 -11.66
CA ILE A 388 47.23 31.35 -12.48
C ILE A 388 45.72 31.59 -12.31
N ALA A 389 45.29 32.23 -11.22
CA ALA A 389 43.88 32.52 -10.93
C ALA A 389 43.35 33.81 -11.58
N ARG A 390 44.25 34.70 -12.04
CA ARG A 390 43.93 35.82 -12.94
C ARG A 390 43.58 35.31 -14.33
#